data_AF-A0A7Z9WNP9-F1
#
_entry.id   AF-A0A7Z9WNP9-F1
#
_cell.length_a   1.000
_cell.length_b   1.000
_cell.length_c   1.000
_cell.angle_alpha   90.00
_cell.angle_beta   90.00
_cell.angle_gamma   90.00
#
_symmetry.space_group_name_H-M   'P 1'
#
loop_
_entity.id
_entity.type
_entity.pdbx_description
1 polymer ?
#
loop_
_entity_poly.entity_id
_entity_poly.type
_entity_poly.pdbx_seq_one_letter_code
_entity_poly.pdbx_strand_id
1 'polypeptide(L)'
;MSKAKDKDLSLPPGDLALKEALTEEGCPLCRLVREGEERWLWQLLYEFTGDPGVRGELDRALGLCHAHAHLLIKVVEERELIGGDGVARIYESIVRRYRRDLMGSGSAPNGPRPRRLPRKAGCPLCSRGQERELGLIHSLLKGLEDQEWGVSFKASDGLCNPHFLLALREADDPRIRGLLI
;
A
#
# COMPACT_ATOMS: atom_id res chain seq x y z
N MET A 1 13.06 -24.56 -15.93
CA MET A 1 12.42 -23.24 -16.05
C MET A 1 12.00 -22.82 -14.66
N SER A 2 12.39 -21.63 -14.26
CA SER A 2 12.81 -21.28 -12.89
C SER A 2 11.68 -21.35 -11.85
N LYS A 3 12.00 -21.96 -10.70
CA LYS A 3 11.16 -22.02 -9.51
C LYS A 3 11.03 -20.62 -8.90
N ALA A 4 9.86 -20.00 -8.99
CA ALA A 4 9.52 -18.88 -8.13
C ALA A 4 9.34 -19.44 -6.71
N LYS A 5 10.36 -19.21 -5.87
CA LYS A 5 10.36 -19.58 -4.46
C LYS A 5 9.21 -18.88 -3.76
N ASP A 6 8.43 -19.64 -2.99
CA ASP A 6 7.67 -19.14 -1.85
C ASP A 6 8.62 -18.32 -0.96
N LYS A 7 8.60 -17.00 -1.13
CA LYS A 7 9.24 -16.08 -0.20
C LYS A 7 8.33 -16.07 1.03
N ASP A 8 8.93 -16.44 2.15
CA ASP A 8 8.41 -16.26 3.50
C ASP A 8 7.58 -14.96 3.58
N LEU A 9 6.29 -15.12 3.86
CA LEU A 9 5.30 -14.03 3.85
C LEU A 9 5.39 -13.15 5.10
N SER A 10 6.27 -13.47 6.05
CA SER A 10 6.64 -12.56 7.12
C SER A 10 7.52 -11.42 6.59
N LEU A 11 7.21 -10.17 6.96
CA LEU A 11 8.15 -9.08 6.71
C LEU A 11 9.28 -9.27 7.73
N PRO A 12 10.56 -9.29 7.30
CA PRO A 12 11.62 -9.11 8.27
C PRO A 12 11.42 -7.76 8.99
N PRO A 13 11.97 -7.59 10.21
CA PRO A 13 11.97 -6.29 10.89
C PRO A 13 12.39 -5.20 9.90
N GLY A 14 11.76 -4.01 9.96
CA GLY A 14 11.92 -2.96 8.93
C GLY A 14 13.38 -2.68 8.55
N ASP A 15 14.27 -2.79 9.53
CA ASP A 15 15.70 -2.60 9.40
C ASP A 15 16.40 -3.63 8.50
N LEU A 16 16.03 -4.91 8.58
CA LEU A 16 16.61 -5.97 7.73
C LEU A 16 16.09 -5.85 6.28
N ALA A 17 14.79 -5.57 6.10
CA ALA A 17 14.21 -5.34 4.78
C ALA A 17 14.88 -4.15 4.06
N LEU A 18 15.18 -3.08 4.80
CA LEU A 18 15.88 -1.90 4.28
C LEU A 18 17.31 -2.24 3.88
N LYS A 19 18.06 -2.96 4.71
CA LYS A 19 19.44 -3.38 4.37
C LYS A 19 19.48 -4.20 3.10
N GLU A 20 18.55 -5.14 2.93
CA GLU A 20 18.44 -5.93 1.69
C GLU A 20 18.10 -5.02 0.50
N ALA A 21 17.10 -4.14 0.65
CA ALA A 21 16.66 -3.25 -0.42
C ALA A 21 17.73 -2.25 -0.86
N LEU A 22 18.67 -1.87 0.00
CA LEU A 22 19.82 -1.01 -0.35
C LEU A 22 20.82 -1.70 -1.29
N THR A 23 20.80 -3.03 -1.37
CA THR A 23 21.67 -3.79 -2.27
C THR A 23 21.05 -4.04 -3.65
N GLU A 24 19.79 -3.63 -3.83
CA GLU A 24 19.03 -3.81 -5.06
C GLU A 24 18.96 -2.50 -5.86
N GLU A 25 18.72 -2.61 -7.17
CA GLU A 25 18.62 -1.43 -8.04
C GLU A 25 17.42 -0.53 -7.67
N GLY A 26 17.63 0.78 -7.81
CA GLY A 26 16.62 1.82 -7.60
C GLY A 26 16.37 2.18 -6.13
N CYS A 27 15.31 2.95 -5.89
CA CYS A 27 15.03 3.46 -4.56
C CYS A 27 14.49 2.36 -3.62
N PRO A 28 15.13 2.11 -2.46
CA PRO A 28 14.73 1.06 -1.52
C PRO A 28 13.32 1.31 -0.95
N LEU A 29 12.97 2.57 -0.73
CA LEU A 29 11.66 2.95 -0.19
C LEU A 29 10.53 2.71 -1.18
N CYS A 30 10.72 3.07 -2.46
CA CYS A 30 9.75 2.76 -3.52
C CYS A 30 9.46 1.26 -3.59
N ARG A 31 10.53 0.45 -3.56
CA ARG A 31 10.44 -1.01 -3.59
C ARG A 31 9.65 -1.53 -2.39
N LEU A 32 10.07 -1.19 -1.18
CA LEU A 32 9.46 -1.73 0.04
C LEU A 32 8.02 -1.25 0.25
N VAL A 33 7.68 -0.02 -0.13
CA VAL A 33 6.28 0.45 -0.13
C VAL A 33 5.47 -0.38 -1.10
N ARG A 34 5.94 -0.55 -2.34
CA ARG A 34 5.22 -1.33 -3.36
C ARG A 34 5.01 -2.79 -2.95
N GLU A 35 6.05 -3.43 -2.42
CA GLU A 35 5.96 -4.79 -1.90
C GLU A 35 4.96 -4.90 -0.73
N GLY A 36 4.88 -3.87 0.11
CA GLY A 36 3.90 -3.78 1.18
C GLY A 36 2.47 -3.68 0.64
N GLU A 37 2.24 -2.88 -0.39
CA GLU A 37 0.94 -2.75 -1.05
C GLU A 37 0.50 -4.07 -1.71
N GLU A 38 1.41 -4.71 -2.46
CA GLU A 38 1.17 -6.00 -3.11
C GLU A 38 0.86 -7.10 -2.10
N ARG A 39 1.60 -7.13 -0.99
CA ARG A 39 1.38 -8.07 0.11
C ARG A 39 0.03 -7.85 0.77
N TRP A 40 -0.35 -6.60 1.06
CA TRP A 40 -1.65 -6.30 1.65
C TRP A 40 -2.80 -6.73 0.74
N LEU A 41 -2.67 -6.52 -0.58
CA LEU A 41 -3.66 -6.98 -1.54
C LEU A 41 -3.75 -8.50 -1.62
N TRP A 42 -2.61 -9.18 -1.55
CA TRP A 42 -2.59 -10.64 -1.47
C TRP A 42 -3.30 -11.13 -0.20
N GLN A 43 -3.01 -10.54 0.97
CA GLN A 43 -3.69 -10.86 2.23
C GLN A 43 -5.19 -10.52 2.18
N LEU A 44 -5.54 -9.40 1.57
CA LEU A 44 -6.94 -9.01 1.36
C LEU A 44 -7.72 -10.11 0.64
N LEU A 45 -7.12 -10.68 -0.42
CA LEU A 45 -7.78 -11.68 -1.24
C LEU A 45 -7.72 -13.10 -0.65
N TYR A 46 -6.64 -13.43 0.05
CA TYR A 46 -6.45 -14.76 0.62
C TYR A 46 -7.14 -14.93 1.99
N GLU A 47 -7.06 -13.91 2.85
CA GLU A 47 -7.46 -14.00 4.26
C GLU A 47 -8.67 -13.12 4.59
N PHE A 48 -8.72 -11.90 4.04
CA PHE A 48 -9.66 -10.87 4.53
C PHE A 48 -10.86 -10.60 3.62
N THR A 49 -11.14 -11.44 2.62
CA THR A 49 -12.31 -11.24 1.73
C THR A 49 -13.64 -11.23 2.49
N GLY A 50 -13.69 -11.96 3.61
CA GLY A 50 -14.82 -12.06 4.53
C GLY A 50 -14.72 -11.19 5.79
N ASP A 51 -13.62 -10.47 6.01
CA ASP A 51 -13.43 -9.68 7.24
C ASP A 51 -14.35 -8.45 7.26
N PRO A 52 -15.21 -8.29 8.29
CA PRO A 52 -16.16 -7.17 8.34
C PRO A 52 -15.49 -5.79 8.45
N GLY A 53 -14.34 -5.69 9.09
CA GLY A 53 -13.61 -4.44 9.28
C GLY A 53 -13.03 -3.93 7.97
N VAL A 54 -12.25 -4.78 7.30
CA VAL A 54 -11.66 -4.51 5.98
C VAL A 54 -12.74 -4.25 4.95
N ARG A 55 -13.83 -5.02 4.98
CA ARG A 55 -14.98 -4.80 4.10
C ARG A 55 -15.63 -3.44 4.33
N GLY A 56 -15.84 -3.06 5.58
CA GLY A 56 -16.39 -1.76 5.94
C GLY A 56 -15.51 -0.58 5.47
N GLU A 57 -14.19 -0.72 5.54
CA GLU A 57 -13.25 0.27 4.99
C GLU A 57 -13.42 0.42 3.47
N LEU A 58 -13.37 -0.70 2.74
CA LEU A 58 -13.54 -0.71 1.28
C LEU A 58 -14.90 -0.18 0.85
N ASP A 59 -15.98 -0.55 1.56
CA ASP A 59 -17.32 -0.05 1.28
C ASP A 59 -17.43 1.46 1.49
N ARG A 60 -16.78 2.03 2.53
CA ARG A 60 -16.77 3.50 2.77
C ARG A 60 -15.91 4.24 1.75
N ALA A 61 -14.84 3.60 1.30
CA ALA A 61 -13.96 4.13 0.27
C ALA A 61 -14.50 3.92 -1.16
N LEU A 62 -15.64 3.23 -1.34
CA LEU A 62 -16.13 2.80 -2.64
C LEU A 62 -15.06 2.03 -3.45
N GLY A 63 -14.30 1.19 -2.75
CA GLY A 63 -13.19 0.42 -3.30
C GLY A 63 -11.84 1.14 -3.26
N LEU A 64 -10.96 0.76 -4.17
CA LEU A 64 -9.60 1.31 -4.28
C LEU A 64 -9.59 2.57 -5.19
N CYS A 65 -8.50 3.32 -5.17
CA CYS A 65 -8.26 4.34 -6.20
C CYS A 65 -7.92 3.67 -7.54
N HIS A 66 -7.94 4.42 -8.64
CA HIS A 66 -7.60 3.92 -9.97
C HIS A 66 -6.26 3.16 -9.99
N ALA A 67 -5.20 3.77 -9.44
CA ALA A 67 -3.87 3.17 -9.39
C ALA A 67 -3.85 1.84 -8.60
N HIS A 68 -4.50 1.80 -7.44
CA HIS A 68 -4.53 0.60 -6.60
C HIS A 68 -5.49 -0.47 -7.11
N ALA A 69 -6.52 -0.10 -7.87
CA ALA A 69 -7.36 -1.06 -8.57
C ALA A 69 -6.58 -1.77 -9.70
N HIS A 70 -5.73 -1.03 -10.43
CA HIS A 70 -4.83 -1.64 -11.41
C HIS A 70 -3.78 -2.55 -10.77
N LEU A 71 -3.23 -2.13 -9.62
CA LEU A 71 -2.32 -3.00 -8.88
C LEU A 71 -3.02 -4.29 -8.41
N LEU A 72 -4.26 -4.20 -7.93
CA LEU A 72 -5.06 -5.38 -7.56
C LEU A 72 -5.22 -6.36 -8.72
N ILE A 73 -5.51 -5.87 -9.94
CA ILE A 73 -5.59 -6.72 -11.14
C ILE A 73 -4.27 -7.46 -11.36
N LYS A 74 -3.14 -6.73 -11.32
CA LYS A 74 -1.81 -7.31 -11.47
C LYS A 74 -1.55 -8.43 -10.44
N VAL A 75 -1.89 -8.20 -9.17
CA VAL A 75 -1.71 -9.20 -8.09
C VAL A 75 -2.55 -10.46 -8.33
N VAL A 76 -3.77 -10.30 -8.83
CA VAL A 76 -4.64 -11.44 -9.17
C VAL A 76 -4.07 -12.23 -10.36
N GLU A 77 -3.60 -11.54 -11.40
CA GLU A 77 -3.06 -12.19 -12.60
C GLU A 77 -1.74 -12.93 -12.34
N GLU A 78 -0.89 -12.41 -11.44
CA GLU A 78 0.42 -13.00 -11.13
C GLU A 78 0.37 -14.14 -10.11
N ARG A 79 -0.73 -14.32 -9.38
CA ARG A 79 -0.85 -15.29 -8.29
C ARG A 79 -1.83 -16.40 -8.68
N GLU A 80 -1.32 -17.53 -9.15
CA GLU A 80 -2.12 -18.69 -9.61
C GLU A 80 -3.13 -19.24 -8.58
N LEU A 81 -2.91 -18.98 -7.28
CA LEU A 81 -3.73 -19.50 -6.18
C LEU A 81 -4.96 -18.64 -5.85
N ILE A 82 -5.09 -17.44 -6.41
CA ILE A 82 -6.15 -16.48 -6.04
C ILE A 82 -6.94 -16.11 -7.29
N GLY A 83 -8.21 -16.52 -7.32
CA GLY A 83 -9.14 -16.17 -8.38
C GLY A 83 -9.70 -14.75 -8.28
N GLY A 84 -10.42 -14.33 -9.32
CA GLY A 84 -11.15 -13.05 -9.33
C GLY A 84 -12.41 -13.04 -8.45
N ASP A 85 -12.75 -14.14 -7.78
CA ASP A 85 -13.96 -14.28 -6.97
C ASP A 85 -13.93 -13.40 -5.71
N GLY A 86 -12.77 -13.27 -5.06
CA GLY A 86 -12.57 -12.34 -3.94
C GLY A 86 -12.82 -10.89 -4.36
N VAL A 87 -12.28 -10.51 -5.53
CA VAL A 87 -12.50 -9.18 -6.12
C VAL A 87 -13.98 -8.97 -6.44
N ALA A 88 -14.62 -9.94 -7.12
CA ALA A 88 -16.03 -9.87 -7.47
C ALA A 88 -16.92 -9.70 -6.23
N ARG A 89 -16.66 -10.47 -5.17
CA ARG A 89 -17.37 -10.36 -3.89
C ARG A 89 -17.21 -8.98 -3.27
N ILE A 90 -15.98 -8.44 -3.22
CA ILE A 90 -15.69 -7.10 -2.69
C ILE A 90 -16.50 -6.04 -3.44
N TYR A 91 -16.38 -6.01 -4.77
CA TYR A 91 -17.04 -4.99 -5.59
C TYR A 91 -18.56 -5.19 -5.67
N GLU A 92 -19.08 -6.40 -5.54
CA GLU A 92 -20.51 -6.65 -5.45
C GLU A 92 -21.13 -5.89 -4.26
N SER A 93 -20.51 -5.96 -3.07
CA SER A 93 -21.00 -5.23 -1.90
C SER A 93 -20.90 -3.73 -2.05
N ILE A 94 -19.78 -3.24 -2.56
CA ILE A 94 -19.57 -1.82 -2.81
C ILE A 94 -20.68 -1.30 -3.74
N VAL A 95 -20.93 -1.99 -4.85
CA VAL A 95 -21.96 -1.60 -5.83
C VAL A 95 -23.36 -1.71 -5.22
N ARG A 96 -23.67 -2.77 -4.47
CA ARG A 96 -24.97 -2.93 -3.79
C ARG A 96 -25.22 -1.82 -2.78
N ARG A 97 -24.20 -1.45 -2.00
CA ARG A 97 -24.26 -0.33 -1.05
C ARG A 97 -24.42 1.00 -1.76
N TYR A 98 -23.56 1.28 -2.74
CA TYR A 98 -23.62 2.52 -3.52
C TYR A 98 -24.99 2.70 -4.20
N ARG A 99 -25.53 1.63 -4.79
CA ARG A 99 -26.89 1.63 -5.35
C ARG A 99 -27.95 1.94 -4.30
N ARG A 100 -27.87 1.34 -3.10
CA ARG A 100 -28.80 1.63 -2.00
C ARG A 100 -28.74 3.11 -1.59
N ASP A 101 -27.52 3.64 -1.46
CA ASP A 101 -27.30 5.04 -1.08
C ASP A 101 -27.82 6.00 -2.17
N LEU A 102 -27.73 5.61 -3.46
CA LEU A 102 -28.29 6.35 -4.59
C LEU A 102 -29.81 6.25 -4.73
N MET A 103 -30.44 5.17 -4.27
CA MET A 103 -31.91 5.04 -4.29
C MET A 103 -32.57 5.68 -3.06
N GLY A 104 -31.80 5.94 -1.99
CA GLY A 104 -32.32 6.40 -0.71
C GLY A 104 -33.11 5.32 0.02
N SER A 105 -33.55 5.62 1.25
CA SER A 105 -34.31 4.69 2.12
C SER A 105 -35.72 4.35 1.61
N GLY A 106 -36.13 4.88 0.45
CA GLY A 106 -37.47 4.71 -0.12
C GLY A 106 -37.42 3.91 -1.42
N SER A 107 -37.79 2.63 -1.34
CA SER A 107 -37.75 1.63 -2.41
C SER A 107 -38.69 1.87 -3.62
N ALA A 108 -39.14 3.09 -3.87
CA ALA A 108 -39.99 3.39 -5.01
C ALA A 108 -39.12 3.65 -6.26
N PRO A 109 -39.33 2.95 -7.40
CA PRO A 109 -38.60 3.20 -8.64
C PRO A 109 -38.73 4.63 -9.18
N ASN A 110 -39.69 5.42 -8.66
CA ASN A 110 -39.92 6.84 -8.97
C ASN A 110 -39.77 7.78 -7.76
N GLY A 111 -39.07 7.35 -6.70
CA GLY A 111 -38.78 8.19 -5.54
C GLY A 111 -37.85 9.37 -5.87
N PRO A 112 -37.86 10.44 -5.06
CA PRO A 112 -36.96 11.57 -5.26
C PRO A 112 -35.50 11.11 -5.16
N ARG A 113 -34.72 11.37 -6.21
CA ARG A 113 -33.27 11.08 -6.21
C ARG A 113 -32.59 11.82 -5.06
N PRO A 114 -31.62 11.20 -4.36
CA PRO A 114 -30.89 11.87 -3.30
C PRO A 114 -30.19 13.11 -3.86
N ARG A 115 -30.39 14.25 -3.18
CA ARG A 115 -29.79 15.54 -3.56
C ARG A 115 -28.26 15.57 -3.40
N ARG A 116 -27.67 14.59 -2.70
CA ARG A 116 -26.23 14.50 -2.46
C ARG A 116 -25.74 13.09 -2.77
N LEU A 117 -24.69 13.01 -3.56
CA LEU A 117 -23.98 11.76 -3.82
C LEU A 117 -23.26 11.30 -2.54
N PRO A 118 -23.09 9.97 -2.35
CA PRO A 118 -22.29 9.44 -1.26
C PRO A 118 -20.88 10.01 -1.30
N ARG A 119 -20.37 10.47 -0.14
CA ARG A 119 -18.97 10.90 -0.03
C ARG A 119 -18.08 9.66 -0.03
N LYS A 120 -17.11 9.64 -0.94
CA LYS A 120 -16.06 8.62 -0.99
C LYS A 120 -15.00 8.93 0.09
N ALA A 121 -14.73 7.98 0.98
CA ALA A 121 -13.56 8.05 1.85
C ALA A 121 -12.24 7.86 1.03
N GLY A 122 -11.09 8.16 1.63
CA GLY A 122 -9.80 7.91 1.00
C GLY A 122 -9.58 6.42 0.68
N CYS A 123 -8.70 6.13 -0.29
CA CYS A 123 -8.33 4.75 -0.63
C CYS A 123 -7.62 4.09 0.57
N PRO A 124 -8.08 2.93 1.07
CA PRO A 124 -7.47 2.29 2.24
C PRO A 124 -6.02 1.87 2.00
N LEU A 125 -5.65 1.59 0.75
CA LEU A 125 -4.29 1.22 0.38
C LEU A 125 -3.36 2.44 0.22
N CYS A 126 -3.89 3.61 -0.19
CA CYS A 126 -3.11 4.85 -0.17
C CYS A 126 -2.68 5.22 1.25
N SER A 127 -3.60 5.15 2.22
CA SER A 127 -3.29 5.45 3.63
C SER A 127 -2.22 4.51 4.17
N ARG A 128 -2.36 3.20 3.93
CA ARG A 128 -1.36 2.19 4.34
C ARG A 128 -0.01 2.39 3.66
N GLY A 129 0.00 2.75 2.38
CA GLY A 129 1.22 3.07 1.64
C GLY A 129 1.97 4.26 2.25
N GLN A 130 1.25 5.33 2.61
CA GLN A 130 1.82 6.52 3.25
C GLN A 130 2.34 6.22 4.66
N GLU A 131 1.58 5.48 5.47
CA GLU A 131 2.03 5.04 6.80
C GLU A 131 3.31 4.21 6.72
N ARG A 132 3.37 3.30 5.75
CA ARG A 132 4.55 2.47 5.51
C ARG A 132 5.74 3.28 5.01
N GLU A 133 5.52 4.22 4.09
CA GLU A 133 6.55 5.14 3.59
C GLU A 133 7.20 5.90 4.75
N LEU A 134 6.39 6.52 5.62
CA LEU A 134 6.88 7.25 6.79
C LEU A 134 7.62 6.35 7.78
N GLY A 135 7.09 5.16 8.05
CA GLY A 135 7.75 4.18 8.93
C GLY A 135 9.12 3.76 8.39
N LEU A 136 9.24 3.54 7.08
CA LEU A 136 10.51 3.18 6.44
C LEU A 136 11.50 4.35 6.41
N ILE A 137 11.02 5.60 6.21
CA ILE A 137 11.85 6.80 6.34
C ILE A 137 12.44 6.89 7.74
N HIS A 138 11.62 6.70 8.78
CA HIS A 138 12.09 6.75 10.16
C HIS A 138 13.13 5.66 10.46
N SER A 139 12.87 4.43 10.02
CA SER A 139 13.85 3.33 10.13
C SER A 139 15.15 3.63 9.38
N LEU A 140 15.08 4.20 8.18
CA LEU A 140 16.27 4.59 7.42
C LEU A 140 17.09 5.66 8.16
N LEU A 141 16.44 6.73 8.62
CA LEU A 141 17.12 7.83 9.31
C LEU A 141 17.78 7.36 10.61
N LYS A 142 17.08 6.52 11.38
CA LYS A 142 17.64 5.87 12.57
C LYS A 142 18.81 4.95 12.22
N GLY A 143 18.68 4.21 11.12
CA GLY A 143 19.75 3.35 10.62
C GLY A 143 21.01 4.15 10.29
N LEU A 144 20.88 5.31 9.65
CA LEU A 144 22.01 6.18 9.28
C LEU A 144 22.79 6.76 10.47
N GLU A 145 22.31 6.61 11.72
CA GLU A 145 23.10 6.90 12.92
C GLU A 145 24.26 5.91 13.11
N ASP A 146 24.16 4.72 12.51
CA ASP A 146 25.20 3.70 12.45
C ASP A 146 26.07 3.90 11.20
N GLN A 147 27.39 3.86 11.38
CA GLN A 147 28.36 4.04 10.30
C GLN A 147 28.23 2.96 9.21
N GLU A 148 27.91 1.71 9.56
CA GLU A 148 27.76 0.64 8.58
C GLU A 148 26.59 0.90 7.63
N TRP A 149 25.48 1.43 8.15
CA TRP A 149 24.34 1.85 7.34
C TRP A 149 24.69 3.00 6.42
N GLY A 150 25.46 3.97 6.90
CA GLY A 150 25.96 5.07 6.06
C GLY A 150 26.80 4.56 4.88
N VAL A 151 27.61 3.53 5.08
CA VAL A 151 28.38 2.88 4.00
C VAL A 151 27.46 2.19 3.00
N SER A 152 26.52 1.36 3.47
CA SER A 152 25.57 0.67 2.60
C SER A 152 24.69 1.64 1.80
N PHE A 153 24.22 2.72 2.44
CA PHE A 153 23.42 3.75 1.78
C PHE A 153 24.21 4.47 0.68
N LYS A 154 25.46 4.85 0.94
CA LYS A 154 26.32 5.49 -0.07
C LYS A 154 26.68 4.56 -1.23
N ALA A 155 26.71 3.26 -1.01
CA ALA A 155 26.97 2.25 -2.04
C ALA A 155 25.71 1.92 -2.89
N SER A 156 24.52 2.30 -2.42
CA SER A 156 23.26 2.08 -3.13
C SER A 156 23.00 3.14 -4.22
N ASP A 157 21.97 2.93 -5.02
CA ASP A 157 21.44 3.94 -5.96
C ASP A 157 20.80 5.15 -5.25
N GLY A 158 20.68 5.10 -3.93
CA GLY A 158 20.12 6.17 -3.10
C GLY A 158 18.60 6.27 -3.17
N LEU A 159 18.07 7.45 -2.86
CA LEU A 159 16.63 7.72 -2.84
C LEU A 159 16.21 8.41 -4.14
N CYS A 160 15.03 8.06 -4.65
CA CYS A 160 14.42 8.85 -5.72
C CYS A 160 14.06 10.24 -5.18
N ASN A 161 13.99 11.26 -6.05
CA ASN A 161 13.78 12.65 -5.63
C ASN A 161 12.61 12.85 -4.63
N PRO A 162 11.42 12.23 -4.82
CA PRO A 162 10.34 12.32 -3.82
C PRO A 162 10.75 11.80 -2.43
N HIS A 163 11.37 10.62 -2.37
CA HIS A 163 11.80 10.00 -1.11
C HIS A 163 13.00 10.71 -0.49
N PHE A 164 13.90 11.26 -1.31
CA PHE A 164 14.99 12.10 -0.86
C PHE A 164 14.47 13.37 -0.18
N LEU A 165 13.53 14.08 -0.81
CA LEU A 165 12.94 15.29 -0.24
C LEU A 165 12.14 14.99 1.04
N LEU A 166 11.46 13.85 1.10
CA LEU A 166 10.79 13.39 2.32
C LEU A 166 11.80 13.08 3.42
N ALA A 167 12.86 12.32 3.13
CA ALA A 167 13.92 12.02 4.09
C ALA A 167 14.58 13.30 4.63
N LEU A 168 14.86 14.27 3.75
CA LEU A 168 15.35 15.58 4.17
C LEU A 168 14.37 16.32 5.06
N ARG A 169 13.06 16.22 4.82
CA ARG A 169 12.08 16.89 5.68
C ARG A 169 12.04 16.28 7.08
N GLU A 170 12.12 14.96 7.16
CA GLU A 170 12.03 14.20 8.42
C GLU A 170 13.37 14.10 9.17
N ALA A 171 14.49 14.45 8.54
CA ALA A 171 15.82 14.44 9.17
C ALA A 171 16.05 15.69 10.03
N ASP A 172 15.88 15.55 11.34
CA ASP A 172 16.14 16.62 12.32
C ASP A 172 17.63 16.79 12.68
N ASP A 173 18.43 15.72 12.67
CA ASP A 173 19.86 15.79 12.99
C ASP A 173 20.66 16.34 11.78
N PRO A 174 21.37 17.49 11.92
CA PRO A 174 22.19 18.06 10.85
C PRO A 174 23.25 17.11 10.29
N ARG A 175 23.76 16.18 11.11
CA ARG A 175 24.75 15.18 10.69
C ARG A 175 24.14 14.16 9.75
N ILE A 176 22.96 13.63 10.10
CA ILE A 176 22.20 12.69 9.25
C ILE A 176 21.75 13.39 7.98
N ARG A 177 21.27 14.63 8.09
CA ARG A 177 20.95 15.46 6.93
C ARG A 177 22.15 15.64 5.99
N GLY A 178 23.35 15.80 6.54
CA GLY A 178 24.62 15.86 5.80
C GLY A 178 25.09 14.52 5.20
N LEU A 179 24.47 13.39 5.57
CA LEU A 179 24.69 12.11 4.88
C LEU A 179 23.79 11.94 3.64
N LEU A 180 22.70 12.71 3.58
CA LEU A 180 21.76 12.68 2.45
C LEU A 180 22.20 13.60 1.29
N ILE A 181 22.99 14.65 1.57
CA ILE A 181 23.49 15.65 0.59
C ILE A 181 25.00 15.57 0.41
#